data_AF-A0A9Q3EMN9-F1
#
_entry.id   AF-A0A9Q3EMN9-F1
#
_cell.length_a   1.000
_cell.length_b   1.000
_cell.length_c   1.000
_cell.angle_alpha   90.00
_cell.angle_beta   90.00
_cell.angle_gamma   90.00
#
_symmetry.space_group_name_H-M   'P 1'
#
loop_
_entity.id
_entity.type
_entity.pdbx_description
1 polymer ?
#
loop_
_entity_poly.entity_id
_entity_poly.type
_entity_poly.pdbx_seq_one_letter_code
_entity_poly.pdbx_strand_id
1 'polypeptide(L)'
;MKTKPSRGKGYTAGNSCITEVVIKNNPTKLLLDPGASCSCVGKSFLKTCLPNFEDQLLPIDGIKFNSASNPMKELGIFETTVIFPQINGNLRITVEFFVMENCSSTHFIMGNDYLIMYGIDVHNNKDRYFTIGNKQHQKFAFLPFKIQITVKMIASVNLELARFQSQQLREAKISLHLTNKKENEISALLYDHREAFAPDKEPLGAIIGHEVYVILNVERLYLPLLRRPAYPASPK
;
A
#
# COMPACT_ATOMS: atom_id res chain seq x y z
N MET A 1 -13.61 29.64 -14.94
CA MET A 1 -12.31 30.33 -15.08
C MET A 1 -12.05 30.98 -13.73
N LYS A 2 -10.91 30.74 -13.05
CA LYS A 2 -10.62 31.50 -11.82
C LYS A 2 -10.49 32.97 -12.23
N THR A 3 -11.29 33.85 -11.64
CA THR A 3 -11.23 35.27 -11.93
C THR A 3 -9.88 35.82 -11.45
N LYS A 4 -9.29 36.72 -12.24
CA LYS A 4 -8.08 37.43 -11.83
C LYS A 4 -8.37 38.11 -10.47
N PRO A 5 -7.55 37.90 -9.43
CA PRO A 5 -7.76 38.56 -8.15
C PRO A 5 -7.76 40.08 -8.31
N SER A 6 -8.45 40.78 -7.40
CA SER A 6 -8.41 42.24 -7.35
C SER A 6 -6.97 42.74 -7.19
N ARG A 7 -6.70 43.98 -7.61
CA ARG A 7 -5.38 44.61 -7.47
C ARG A 7 -4.84 44.44 -6.04
N GLY A 8 -3.58 44.06 -5.90
CA GLY A 8 -2.93 43.80 -4.61
C GLY A 8 -3.26 42.44 -3.97
N LYS A 9 -4.23 41.67 -4.49
CA LYS A 9 -4.62 40.36 -3.96
C LYS A 9 -4.11 39.18 -4.79
N GLY A 10 -3.02 39.36 -5.54
CA GLY A 10 -2.45 38.28 -6.36
C GLY A 10 -2.08 37.03 -5.55
N TYR A 11 -1.63 37.23 -4.30
CA TYR A 11 -1.23 36.16 -3.39
C TYR A 11 -2.37 35.18 -3.04
N THR A 12 -3.64 35.57 -3.19
CA THR A 12 -4.79 34.69 -2.91
C THR A 12 -5.06 33.67 -4.02
N ALA A 13 -4.40 33.81 -5.18
CA ALA A 13 -4.50 32.83 -6.27
C ALA A 13 -3.59 31.61 -6.05
N GLY A 14 -2.57 31.74 -5.19
CA GLY A 14 -1.59 30.69 -4.93
C GLY A 14 -2.17 29.51 -4.15
N ASN A 15 -1.72 28.31 -4.50
CA ASN A 15 -2.03 27.07 -3.80
C ASN A 15 -0.72 26.34 -3.47
N SER A 16 -0.68 25.57 -2.38
CA SER A 16 0.52 24.82 -2.00
C SER A 16 0.81 23.65 -2.95
N CYS A 17 2.09 23.34 -3.20
CA CYS A 17 2.51 22.16 -3.99
C CYS A 17 2.55 20.88 -3.14
N ILE A 18 1.67 20.74 -2.14
CA ILE A 18 1.69 19.61 -1.22
C ILE A 18 0.84 18.48 -1.81
N THR A 19 1.36 17.25 -1.78
CA THR A 19 0.66 16.03 -2.20
C THR A 19 0.74 14.97 -1.10
N GLU A 20 -0.13 13.96 -1.18
CA GLU A 20 -0.10 12.79 -0.30
C GLU A 20 0.78 11.71 -0.93
N VAL A 21 1.69 11.17 -0.13
CA VAL A 21 2.58 10.06 -0.50
C VAL A 21 2.55 9.01 0.61
N VAL A 22 3.03 7.81 0.30
CA VAL A 22 3.26 6.78 1.31
C VAL A 22 4.76 6.57 1.46
N ILE A 23 5.26 6.66 2.69
CA ILE A 23 6.66 6.41 3.03
C ILE A 23 6.68 5.38 4.17
N LYS A 24 7.39 4.26 3.99
CA LYS A 24 7.46 3.15 4.97
C LYS A 24 6.06 2.74 5.50
N ASN A 25 5.11 2.60 4.59
CA ASN A 25 3.69 2.29 4.85
C ASN A 25 2.87 3.35 5.60
N ASN A 26 3.45 4.52 5.89
CA ASN A 26 2.75 5.63 6.53
C ASN A 26 2.32 6.67 5.48
N PRO A 27 1.01 6.96 5.34
CA PRO A 27 0.53 8.09 4.57
C PRO A 27 1.05 9.40 5.16
N THR A 28 1.70 10.22 4.35
CA THR A 28 2.31 11.46 4.78
C THR A 28 2.25 12.52 3.68
N LYS A 29 2.67 13.73 4.02
CA LYS A 29 2.64 14.89 3.12
C LYS A 29 4.03 15.14 2.55
N LEU A 30 4.08 15.45 1.27
CA LEU A 30 5.28 15.85 0.55
C LEU A 30 5.03 17.18 -0.17
N LEU A 31 5.88 18.17 0.06
CA LEU A 31 5.92 19.40 -0.70
C LEU A 31 6.87 19.23 -1.89
N LEU A 32 6.42 19.56 -3.10
CA LEU A 32 7.30 19.75 -4.24
C LEU A 32 7.79 21.21 -4.24
N ASP A 33 9.06 21.43 -3.92
CA ASP A 33 9.63 22.76 -3.72
C ASP A 33 10.85 23.01 -4.63
N PRO A 34 10.64 23.64 -5.81
CA PRO A 34 11.76 24.02 -6.67
C PRO A 34 12.65 25.11 -6.06
N GLY A 35 12.22 25.79 -4.99
CA GLY A 35 13.01 26.77 -4.25
C GLY A 35 14.00 26.15 -3.26
N ALA A 36 13.81 24.88 -2.89
CA ALA A 36 14.75 24.14 -2.07
C ALA A 36 15.83 23.48 -2.96
N SER A 37 17.11 23.72 -2.69
CA SER A 37 18.18 23.10 -3.46
C SER A 37 18.30 21.58 -3.23
N CYS A 38 17.95 21.12 -2.03
CA CYS A 38 18.02 19.72 -1.62
C CYS A 38 16.72 19.24 -0.98
N SER A 39 16.50 17.94 -1.05
CA SER A 39 15.39 17.26 -0.40
C SER A 39 15.67 17.08 1.09
N CYS A 40 14.71 17.43 1.93
CA CYS A 40 14.91 17.45 3.38
C CYS A 40 13.62 17.18 4.17
N VAL A 41 13.79 16.88 5.47
CA VAL A 41 12.71 16.67 6.42
C VAL A 41 13.11 17.13 7.81
N GLY A 42 12.16 17.68 8.57
CA GLY A 42 12.40 18.06 9.97
C GLY A 42 12.41 16.85 10.90
N LYS A 43 13.38 16.81 11.82
CA LYS A 43 13.52 15.76 12.85
C LYS A 43 12.22 15.50 13.59
N SER A 44 11.57 16.55 14.08
CA SER A 44 10.34 16.45 14.87
C SER A 44 9.22 15.79 14.06
N PHE A 45 9.07 16.18 12.79
CA PHE A 45 8.06 15.60 11.92
C PHE A 45 8.39 14.16 11.54
N LEU A 46 9.64 13.87 11.15
CA LEU A 46 10.07 12.51 10.82
C LEU A 46 9.82 11.56 11.99
N LYS A 47 10.12 11.98 13.22
CA LYS A 47 9.85 11.20 14.44
C LYS A 47 8.37 10.87 14.64
N THR A 48 7.45 11.74 14.21
CA THR A 48 6.01 11.43 14.26
C THR A 48 5.59 10.37 13.24
N CYS A 49 6.25 10.32 12.08
CA CYS A 49 5.98 9.32 11.06
C CYS A 49 6.71 8.00 11.32
N LEU A 50 7.93 8.06 11.87
CA LEU A 50 8.85 6.94 12.05
C LEU A 50 9.64 7.15 13.35
N PRO A 51 9.18 6.60 14.50
CA PRO A 51 9.81 6.86 15.79
C PRO A 51 11.26 6.39 15.94
N ASN A 52 11.67 5.37 15.17
CA ASN A 52 12.99 4.73 15.22
C ASN A 52 13.79 5.01 13.93
N PHE A 53 13.72 6.24 13.42
CA PHE A 53 14.45 6.62 12.20
C PHE A 53 15.94 6.85 12.47
N GLU A 54 16.32 7.16 13.72
CA GLU A 54 17.70 7.51 14.07
C GLU A 54 18.69 6.38 13.71
N ASP A 55 18.30 5.12 13.85
CA ASP A 55 19.11 3.94 13.50
C ASP A 55 19.30 3.74 11.98
N GLN A 56 18.52 4.43 11.17
CA GLN A 56 18.54 4.36 9.70
C GLN A 56 19.27 5.55 9.06
N LEU A 57 19.84 6.44 9.87
CA LEU A 57 20.56 7.60 9.37
C LEU A 57 21.93 7.22 8.83
N LEU A 58 22.19 7.60 7.59
CA LEU A 58 23.53 7.57 7.02
C LEU A 58 24.31 8.82 7.50
N PRO A 59 25.62 8.68 7.74
CA PRO A 59 26.46 9.80 8.16
C PRO A 59 26.56 10.86 7.06
N ILE A 60 26.84 12.10 7.47
CA ILE A 60 27.06 13.23 6.57
C ILE A 60 28.34 13.96 6.97
N ASP A 61 29.20 14.25 5.99
CA ASP A 61 30.46 14.94 6.22
C ASP A 61 30.51 16.28 5.48
N GLY A 62 30.66 17.37 6.25
CA GLY A 62 31.19 18.64 5.74
C GLY A 62 30.24 19.51 4.89
N ILE A 63 28.93 19.25 4.89
CA ILE A 63 27.96 20.04 4.11
C ILE A 63 27.25 21.06 5.01
N LYS A 64 27.29 22.34 4.65
CA LYS A 64 26.54 23.41 5.34
C LYS A 64 25.25 23.71 4.60
N PHE A 65 24.14 23.65 5.31
CA PHE A 65 22.83 24.00 4.78
C PHE A 65 22.35 25.35 5.32
N ASN A 66 21.68 26.12 4.47
CA ASN A 66 21.04 27.38 4.85
C ASN A 66 19.59 27.36 4.38
N SER A 67 18.68 27.80 5.24
CA SER A 67 17.36 28.25 4.83
C SER A 67 17.42 29.72 4.42
N ALA A 68 16.30 30.28 3.94
CA ALA A 68 16.21 31.69 3.57
C ALA A 68 16.64 32.66 4.69
N SER A 69 16.53 32.25 5.95
CA SER A 69 16.73 33.15 7.11
C SER A 69 17.78 32.68 8.10
N ASN A 70 18.09 31.37 8.15
CA ASN A 70 18.89 30.77 9.21
C ASN A 70 19.74 29.59 8.71
N PRO A 71 20.93 29.35 9.32
CA PRO A 71 21.67 28.12 9.12
C PRO A 71 20.83 26.92 9.58
N MET A 72 20.92 25.83 8.83
CA MET A 72 20.23 24.57 9.11
C MET A 72 21.25 23.59 9.70
N LYS A 73 20.82 22.82 10.70
CA LYS A 73 21.65 21.80 11.33
C LYS A 73 21.21 20.41 10.86
N GLU A 74 22.03 19.81 10.03
CA GLU A 74 21.92 18.44 9.55
C GLU A 74 22.20 17.42 10.67
N LEU A 75 21.48 16.30 10.64
CA LEU A 75 21.70 15.16 11.55
C LEU A 75 22.21 13.92 10.82
N GLY A 76 21.89 13.81 9.53
CA GLY A 76 22.21 12.65 8.70
C GLY A 76 21.29 12.58 7.49
N ILE A 77 21.48 11.54 6.68
CA ILE A 77 20.69 11.28 5.48
C ILE A 77 19.73 10.13 5.76
N PHE A 78 18.45 10.35 5.48
CA PHE A 78 17.41 9.32 5.54
C PHE A 78 17.02 8.90 4.13
N GLU A 79 17.50 7.74 3.70
CA GLU A 79 17.13 7.13 2.42
C GLU A 79 15.82 6.36 2.55
N THR A 80 14.87 6.62 1.65
CA THR A 80 13.59 5.90 1.64
C THR A 80 12.93 5.87 0.26
N THR A 81 12.01 4.92 0.08
CA THR A 81 11.15 4.89 -1.09
C THR A 81 9.91 5.75 -0.85
N VAL A 82 9.72 6.77 -1.69
CA VAL A 82 8.50 7.58 -1.76
C VAL A 82 7.53 6.95 -2.76
N ILE A 83 6.33 6.65 -2.29
CA ILE A 83 5.27 6.05 -3.10
C ILE A 83 4.22 7.11 -3.42
N PHE A 84 4.06 7.42 -4.69
CA PHE A 84 2.97 8.24 -5.21
C PHE A 84 1.80 7.34 -5.58
N PRO A 85 0.70 7.37 -4.81
CA PRO A 85 -0.41 6.46 -5.01
C PRO A 85 -1.18 6.84 -6.28
N GLN A 86 -1.57 5.86 -7.10
CA GLN A 86 -2.43 6.07 -8.27
C GLN A 86 -3.39 4.90 -8.50
N ILE A 87 -4.55 5.18 -9.10
CA ILE A 87 -5.59 4.19 -9.42
C ILE A 87 -5.06 3.04 -10.29
N ASN A 88 -4.15 3.33 -11.22
CA ASN A 88 -3.61 2.36 -12.18
C ASN A 88 -2.20 1.85 -11.82
N GLY A 89 -1.84 1.93 -10.55
CA GLY A 89 -0.56 1.46 -10.03
C GLY A 89 0.28 2.56 -9.41
N ASN A 90 0.94 2.23 -8.31
CA ASN A 90 1.75 3.18 -7.55
C ASN A 90 3.07 3.45 -8.26
N LEU A 91 3.45 4.72 -8.34
CA LEU A 91 4.79 5.11 -8.76
C LEU A 91 5.70 5.14 -7.51
N ARG A 92 6.87 4.53 -7.61
CA ARG A 92 7.85 4.46 -6.52
C ARG A 92 9.16 5.09 -6.97
N ILE A 93 9.70 5.99 -6.16
CA ILE A 93 11.01 6.59 -6.37
C ILE A 93 11.83 6.53 -5.08
N THR A 94 13.13 6.36 -5.19
CA THR A 94 14.04 6.33 -4.03
C THR A 94 14.61 7.72 -3.83
N VAL A 95 14.54 8.23 -2.60
CA VAL A 95 14.91 9.60 -2.28
C VAL A 95 15.71 9.62 -0.99
N GLU A 96 16.79 10.38 -1.01
CA GLU A 96 17.58 10.72 0.16
C GLU A 96 17.10 12.07 0.71
N PHE A 97 16.69 12.08 1.97
CA PHE A 97 16.30 13.30 2.66
C PHE A 97 17.34 13.67 3.70
N PHE A 98 17.85 14.90 3.63
CA PHE A 98 18.59 15.46 4.76
C PHE A 98 17.65 15.66 5.96
N VAL A 99 17.99 15.04 7.09
CA VAL A 99 17.24 15.22 8.32
C VAL A 99 17.78 16.46 9.04
N MET A 100 16.91 17.46 9.19
CA MET A 100 17.25 18.75 9.75
C MET A 100 16.72 18.87 11.18
N GLU A 101 17.58 19.22 12.14
CA GLU A 101 17.19 19.39 13.54
C GLU A 101 16.26 20.59 13.76
N ASN A 102 16.54 21.70 13.10
CA ASN A 102 15.84 22.99 13.28
C ASN A 102 14.83 23.31 12.16
N CYS A 103 14.33 22.30 11.44
CA CYS A 103 13.25 22.46 10.47
C CYS A 103 11.88 22.22 11.12
N SER A 104 10.99 23.22 11.07
CA SER A 104 9.64 23.19 11.64
C SER A 104 8.56 22.67 10.67
N SER A 105 8.96 22.21 9.49
CA SER A 105 8.05 21.72 8.46
C SER A 105 7.24 20.51 8.93
N THR A 106 5.97 20.44 8.53
CA THR A 106 5.03 19.33 8.85
C THR A 106 4.79 18.40 7.64
N HIS A 107 5.75 18.38 6.73
CA HIS A 107 5.77 17.58 5.52
C HIS A 107 7.23 17.35 5.11
N PHE A 108 7.46 16.29 4.35
CA PHE A 108 8.71 16.13 3.60
C PHE A 108 8.82 17.24 2.55
N ILE A 109 10.04 17.63 2.20
CA ILE A 109 10.31 18.60 1.14
C ILE A 109 11.14 17.88 0.08
N MET A 110 10.58 17.78 -1.13
CA MET A 110 11.30 17.33 -2.31
C MET A 110 11.85 18.57 -3.02
N GLY A 111 13.16 18.74 -2.91
CA GLY A 111 13.90 19.85 -3.51
C GLY A 111 14.19 19.65 -4.98
N ASN A 112 14.83 20.66 -5.55
CA ASN A 112 15.18 20.73 -6.95
C ASN A 112 16.13 19.60 -7.39
N ASP A 113 16.93 19.06 -6.47
CA ASP A 113 17.76 17.86 -6.68
C ASP A 113 16.97 16.69 -7.26
N TYR A 114 15.89 16.29 -6.59
CA TYR A 114 15.06 15.17 -7.01
C TYR A 114 13.95 15.56 -7.98
N LEU A 115 13.50 16.81 -7.98
CA LEU A 115 12.56 17.30 -9.01
C LEU A 115 13.18 17.21 -10.41
N ILE A 116 14.43 17.63 -10.58
CA ILE A 116 15.14 17.52 -11.86
C ILE A 116 15.47 16.06 -12.16
N MET A 117 16.00 15.32 -11.19
CA MET A 117 16.41 13.92 -11.37
C MET A 117 15.28 13.02 -11.89
N TYR A 118 14.06 13.21 -11.37
CA TYR A 118 12.89 12.41 -11.76
C TYR A 118 12.01 13.08 -12.82
N GLY A 119 12.37 14.26 -13.32
CA GLY A 119 11.58 15.02 -14.29
C GLY A 119 10.17 15.31 -13.77
N ILE A 120 10.09 15.97 -12.61
CA ILE A 120 8.81 16.30 -11.96
C ILE A 120 8.35 17.68 -12.41
N ASP A 121 7.29 17.73 -13.21
CA ASP A 121 6.75 18.96 -13.78
C ASP A 121 5.43 19.35 -13.14
N VAL A 122 5.33 20.62 -12.69
CA VAL A 122 4.11 21.19 -12.11
C VAL A 122 3.33 21.96 -13.17
N HIS A 123 2.08 21.54 -13.41
CA HIS A 123 1.19 22.17 -14.39
C HIS A 123 0.15 23.05 -13.70
N ASN A 124 0.26 24.37 -13.87
CA ASN A 124 -0.63 25.37 -13.28
C ASN A 124 -1.84 25.70 -14.18
N ASN A 125 -2.54 24.67 -14.65
CA ASN A 125 -3.74 24.81 -15.48
C ASN A 125 -5.00 24.91 -14.60
N LYS A 126 -6.20 24.93 -15.23
CA LYS A 126 -7.50 24.99 -14.53
C LYS A 126 -7.62 23.92 -13.44
N ASP A 127 -7.14 22.73 -13.75
CA ASP A 127 -6.88 21.66 -12.79
C ASP A 127 -5.37 21.62 -12.58
N ARG A 128 -4.92 21.92 -11.37
CA ARG A 128 -3.50 21.93 -11.03
C ARG A 128 -3.06 20.51 -10.67
N TYR A 129 -2.08 20.01 -11.40
CA TYR A 129 -1.53 18.66 -11.25
C TYR A 129 -0.02 18.69 -11.49
N PHE A 130 0.65 17.59 -11.20
CA PHE A 130 2.03 17.37 -11.60
C PHE A 130 2.17 16.03 -12.32
N THR A 131 3.25 15.89 -13.07
CA THR A 131 3.65 14.65 -13.72
C THR A 131 5.04 14.26 -13.23
N ILE A 132 5.40 12.99 -13.39
CA ILE A 132 6.72 12.48 -13.02
C ILE A 132 7.27 11.71 -14.22
N GLY A 133 8.43 12.14 -14.71
CA GLY A 133 9.11 11.59 -15.88
C GLY A 133 8.33 11.78 -17.19
N ASN A 134 8.65 10.97 -18.20
CA ASN A 134 8.07 11.08 -19.54
C ASN A 134 6.60 10.63 -19.66
N LYS A 135 5.92 10.35 -18.55
CA LYS A 135 4.53 9.88 -18.52
C LYS A 135 3.55 11.05 -18.42
N GLN A 136 3.48 11.88 -19.47
CA GLN A 136 2.59 13.05 -19.50
C GLN A 136 1.10 12.73 -19.29
N HIS A 137 0.69 11.49 -19.53
CA HIS A 137 -0.67 11.01 -19.28
C HIS A 137 -0.94 10.65 -17.81
N GLN A 138 0.11 10.48 -16.98
CA GLN A 138 0.01 10.11 -15.57
C GLN A 138 0.02 11.38 -14.70
N LYS A 139 -1.18 11.88 -14.38
CA LYS A 139 -1.35 13.11 -13.61
C LYS A 139 -1.54 12.80 -12.12
N PHE A 140 -0.80 13.51 -11.28
CA PHE A 140 -0.90 13.44 -9.82
C PHE A 140 -1.49 14.75 -9.27
N ALA A 141 -2.29 14.63 -8.21
CA ALA A 141 -3.02 15.76 -7.64
C ALA A 141 -2.31 16.35 -6.41
N PHE A 142 -2.51 17.65 -6.19
CA PHE A 142 -2.12 18.34 -4.96
C PHE A 142 -3.28 18.40 -3.96
N LEU A 143 -2.98 18.48 -2.67
CA LEU A 143 -3.97 18.80 -1.64
C LEU A 143 -4.53 20.22 -1.82
N PRO A 144 -5.76 20.51 -1.38
CA PRO A 144 -6.73 19.62 -0.72
C PRO A 144 -7.63 18.89 -1.73
N PHE A 145 -7.16 18.63 -2.96
CA PHE A 145 -8.01 18.11 -4.02
C PHE A 145 -8.75 16.86 -3.52
N LYS A 146 -10.09 16.97 -3.44
CA LYS A 146 -10.98 15.90 -3.00
C LYS A 146 -11.03 14.82 -4.07
N ILE A 147 -9.94 14.08 -4.27
CA ILE A 147 -10.14 12.73 -4.76
C ILE A 147 -10.43 11.88 -3.53
N GLN A 148 -11.55 11.16 -3.57
CA GLN A 148 -11.88 10.05 -2.67
C GLN A 148 -10.89 8.88 -2.83
N ILE A 149 -9.61 9.18 -2.93
CA ILE A 149 -8.51 8.23 -3.13
C ILE A 149 -8.08 7.65 -1.78
N THR A 150 -8.18 8.44 -0.70
CA THR A 150 -7.65 8.09 0.63
C THR A 150 -8.33 6.87 1.26
N VAL A 151 -9.57 6.52 0.86
CA VAL A 151 -10.28 5.35 1.41
C VAL A 151 -10.07 4.08 0.57
N LYS A 152 -9.69 4.18 -0.71
CA LYS A 152 -9.49 3.02 -1.60
C LYS A 152 -8.03 2.65 -1.84
N MET A 153 -7.06 3.56 -1.65
CA MET A 153 -5.65 3.29 -1.98
C MET A 153 -4.78 2.76 -0.84
N ILE A 154 -5.26 2.78 0.41
CA ILE A 154 -4.65 1.98 1.50
C ILE A 154 -4.73 0.48 1.15
N ALA A 155 -5.69 0.08 0.30
CA ALA A 155 -5.76 -1.25 -0.31
C ALA A 155 -4.64 -1.52 -1.35
N SER A 156 -3.62 -0.67 -1.49
CA SER A 156 -2.39 -1.01 -2.23
C SER A 156 -1.23 -1.47 -1.32
N VAL A 157 -1.47 -1.51 0.00
CA VAL A 157 -0.71 -2.36 0.95
C VAL A 157 -1.04 -3.85 0.72
N ASN A 158 -2.11 -4.16 0.00
CA ASN A 158 -2.55 -5.51 -0.36
C ASN A 158 -1.72 -6.17 -1.48
N LEU A 159 -0.40 -5.95 -1.56
CA LEU A 159 0.41 -6.85 -2.39
C LEU A 159 0.31 -8.29 -1.86
N GLU A 160 0.23 -8.43 -0.53
CA GLU A 160 0.05 -9.72 0.14
C GLU A 160 -1.38 -10.25 0.02
N LEU A 161 -2.42 -9.41 0.17
CA LEU A 161 -3.80 -9.87 -0.10
C LEU A 161 -4.01 -10.20 -1.58
N ALA A 162 -3.43 -9.45 -2.52
CA ALA A 162 -3.52 -9.78 -3.95
C ALA A 162 -2.78 -11.08 -4.26
N ARG A 163 -1.60 -11.31 -3.66
CA ARG A 163 -0.91 -12.61 -3.71
C ARG A 163 -1.78 -13.71 -3.11
N PHE A 164 -2.36 -13.50 -1.94
CA PHE A 164 -3.27 -14.40 -1.25
C PHE A 164 -4.50 -14.75 -2.11
N GLN A 165 -5.14 -13.75 -2.72
CA GLN A 165 -6.26 -13.96 -3.64
C GLN A 165 -5.83 -14.80 -4.86
N SER A 166 -4.67 -14.49 -5.44
CA SER A 166 -4.17 -15.17 -6.65
C SER A 166 -3.60 -16.57 -6.43
N GLN A 167 -3.12 -16.87 -5.22
CA GLN A 167 -2.42 -18.12 -4.90
C GLN A 167 -3.27 -19.06 -4.02
N GLN A 168 -3.95 -18.52 -3.00
CA GLN A 168 -4.69 -19.29 -2.00
C GLN A 168 -6.18 -19.35 -2.32
N LEU A 169 -6.79 -18.24 -2.73
CA LEU A 169 -8.22 -18.19 -3.04
C LEU A 169 -8.56 -18.47 -4.51
N ARG A 170 -7.57 -18.72 -5.36
CA ARG A 170 -7.78 -19.00 -6.80
C ARG A 170 -8.70 -20.20 -7.04
N GLU A 171 -8.61 -21.20 -6.18
CA GLU A 171 -9.42 -22.43 -6.24
C GLU A 171 -10.67 -22.37 -5.35
N ALA A 172 -10.84 -21.29 -4.58
CA ALA A 172 -11.98 -21.12 -3.70
C ALA A 172 -13.26 -20.92 -4.52
N LYS A 173 -14.27 -21.75 -4.26
CA LYS A 173 -15.58 -21.64 -4.92
C LYS A 173 -16.44 -20.64 -4.16
N ILE A 174 -16.34 -19.37 -4.55
CA ILE A 174 -17.22 -18.31 -4.04
C ILE A 174 -18.52 -18.27 -4.87
N SER A 175 -19.66 -18.09 -4.22
CA SER A 175 -20.96 -18.05 -4.88
C SER A 175 -21.06 -16.90 -5.88
N LEU A 176 -21.54 -17.20 -7.10
CA LEU A 176 -21.77 -16.22 -8.17
C LEU A 176 -22.87 -15.19 -7.83
N HIS A 177 -23.63 -15.41 -6.76
CA HIS A 177 -24.66 -14.49 -6.29
C HIS A 177 -24.12 -13.37 -5.39
N LEU A 178 -22.83 -13.39 -5.06
CA LEU A 178 -22.18 -12.32 -4.30
C LEU A 178 -21.87 -11.13 -5.21
N THR A 179 -22.10 -9.93 -4.69
CA THR A 179 -21.62 -8.72 -5.35
C THR A 179 -20.11 -8.58 -5.15
N ASN A 180 -19.42 -8.00 -6.13
CA ASN A 180 -17.97 -7.76 -6.05
C ASN A 180 -17.55 -7.04 -4.76
N LYS A 181 -18.43 -6.23 -4.16
CA LYS A 181 -18.16 -5.58 -2.87
C LYS A 181 -18.06 -6.61 -1.72
N LYS A 182 -19.03 -7.51 -1.61
CA LYS A 182 -19.07 -8.54 -0.56
C LYS A 182 -17.96 -9.57 -0.74
N GLU A 183 -17.63 -9.91 -1.97
CA GLU A 183 -16.51 -10.81 -2.27
C GLU A 183 -15.16 -10.25 -1.79
N ASN A 184 -14.95 -8.95 -1.99
CA ASN A 184 -13.76 -8.27 -1.48
C ASN A 184 -13.73 -8.18 0.06
N GLU A 185 -14.89 -7.95 0.69
CA GLU A 185 -15.02 -7.97 2.17
C GLU A 185 -14.69 -9.36 2.73
N ILE A 186 -15.18 -10.43 2.11
CA ILE A 186 -14.86 -11.82 2.50
C ILE A 186 -13.37 -12.11 2.31
N SER A 187 -12.78 -11.69 1.20
CA SER A 187 -11.35 -11.88 0.93
C SER A 187 -10.47 -11.22 1.97
N ALA A 188 -10.81 -9.98 2.38
CA ALA A 188 -10.10 -9.25 3.42
C ALA A 188 -10.23 -9.96 4.77
N LEU A 189 -11.44 -10.38 5.14
CA LEU A 189 -11.69 -11.11 6.39
C LEU A 189 -10.88 -12.41 6.48
N LEU A 190 -10.81 -13.18 5.39
CA LEU A 190 -10.05 -14.42 5.33
C LEU A 190 -8.53 -14.19 5.46
N TYR A 191 -8.05 -13.08 4.89
CA TYR A 191 -6.65 -12.71 5.00
C TYR A 191 -6.26 -12.28 6.42
N ASP A 192 -7.11 -11.49 7.07
CA ASP A 192 -6.88 -11.01 8.43
C ASP A 192 -6.84 -12.16 9.44
N HIS A 193 -7.58 -13.24 9.18
CA HIS A 193 -7.67 -14.43 10.04
C HIS A 193 -6.94 -15.66 9.49
N ARG A 194 -6.08 -15.51 8.48
CA ARG A 194 -5.43 -16.63 7.77
C ARG A 194 -4.68 -17.60 8.70
N GLU A 195 -4.04 -17.09 9.75
CA GLU A 195 -3.29 -17.89 10.74
C GLU A 195 -4.18 -18.85 11.55
N ALA A 196 -5.49 -18.59 11.63
CA ALA A 196 -6.44 -19.49 12.27
C ALA A 196 -6.76 -20.73 11.40
N PHE A 197 -6.50 -20.66 10.09
CA PHE A 197 -6.88 -21.69 9.12
C PHE A 197 -5.68 -22.47 8.57
N ALA A 198 -4.48 -21.88 8.56
CA ALA A 198 -3.25 -22.57 8.18
C ALA A 198 -2.01 -21.86 8.77
N PRO A 199 -1.01 -22.60 9.27
CA PRO A 199 0.30 -22.03 9.60
C PRO A 199 1.08 -21.66 8.32
N ASP A 200 2.07 -20.77 8.43
CA ASP A 200 2.83 -20.15 7.31
C ASP A 200 3.41 -21.10 6.23
N LYS A 201 3.42 -22.41 6.49
CA LYS A 201 4.01 -23.43 5.63
C LYS A 201 2.99 -24.13 4.73
N GLU A 202 1.68 -23.98 4.97
CA GLU A 202 0.65 -24.74 4.29
C GLU A 202 -0.45 -23.85 3.69
N PRO A 203 -1.05 -24.26 2.55
CA PRO A 203 -2.14 -23.51 1.95
C PRO A 203 -3.41 -23.58 2.80
N LEU A 204 -4.25 -22.56 2.65
CA LEU A 204 -5.50 -22.42 3.38
C LEU A 204 -6.45 -23.57 3.03
N GLY A 205 -6.82 -24.38 4.03
CA GLY A 205 -7.62 -25.60 3.85
C GLY A 205 -6.87 -26.90 4.13
N ALA A 206 -5.55 -26.86 4.36
CA ALA A 206 -4.80 -27.98 4.90
C ALA A 206 -4.98 -28.05 6.43
N ILE A 207 -6.15 -28.52 6.88
CA ILE A 207 -6.37 -28.78 8.32
C ILE A 207 -5.81 -30.17 8.63
N ILE A 208 -4.60 -30.21 9.19
CA ILE A 208 -4.03 -31.45 9.73
C ILE A 208 -4.97 -32.01 10.80
N GLY A 209 -5.45 -33.25 10.61
CA GLY A 209 -6.29 -33.96 11.57
C GLY A 209 -7.81 -33.94 11.28
N HIS A 210 -8.27 -33.32 10.20
CA HIS A 210 -9.67 -33.38 9.73
C HIS A 210 -9.81 -33.98 8.32
N GLU A 211 -8.97 -34.97 7.99
CA GLU A 211 -9.16 -35.76 6.78
C GLU A 211 -10.37 -36.68 6.95
N VAL A 212 -11.48 -36.34 6.30
CA VAL A 212 -12.66 -37.20 6.28
C VAL A 212 -12.49 -38.22 5.15
N TYR A 213 -12.14 -39.45 5.51
CA TYR A 213 -12.15 -40.59 4.59
C TYR A 213 -13.57 -41.11 4.43
N VAL A 214 -14.26 -40.69 3.37
CA VAL A 214 -15.55 -41.29 2.99
C VAL A 214 -15.28 -42.52 2.12
N ILE A 215 -15.35 -43.70 2.73
CA ILE A 215 -15.28 -44.97 2.01
C ILE A 215 -16.69 -45.29 1.50
N LEU A 216 -16.96 -45.03 0.22
CA LEU A 216 -18.16 -45.51 -0.46
C LEU A 216 -17.93 -46.97 -0.85
N ASN A 217 -18.22 -47.90 0.07
CA ASN A 217 -18.25 -49.32 -0.26
C ASN A 217 -19.60 -49.66 -0.92
N VAL A 218 -19.57 -50.63 -1.84
CA VAL A 218 -20.76 -51.27 -2.43
C VAL A 218 -20.93 -52.69 -1.88
N GLU A 219 -20.22 -53.01 -0.80
CA GLU A 219 -20.26 -54.33 -0.22
C GLU A 219 -21.62 -54.50 0.46
N ARG A 220 -22.32 -55.58 0.09
CA ARG A 220 -23.57 -55.94 0.74
C ARG A 220 -23.29 -56.14 2.23
N LEU A 221 -23.90 -55.30 3.06
CA LEU A 221 -24.02 -55.53 4.50
C LEU A 221 -24.66 -56.91 4.70
N TYR A 222 -23.81 -57.88 5.03
CA TYR A 222 -24.10 -59.29 5.28
C TYR A 222 -24.57 -60.10 4.05
N LEU A 223 -23.81 -61.15 3.70
CA LEU A 223 -24.41 -62.32 3.07
C LEU A 223 -25.27 -63.03 4.13
N PRO A 224 -26.56 -63.31 3.88
CA PRO A 224 -27.34 -64.14 4.79
C PRO A 224 -26.69 -65.53 4.81
N LEU A 225 -26.32 -66.01 5.99
CA LEU A 225 -26.00 -67.43 6.19
C LEU A 225 -27.29 -68.23 5.98
N LEU A 226 -27.60 -68.53 4.71
CA LEU A 226 -28.55 -69.57 4.35
C LEU A 226 -27.94 -70.91 4.75
N ARG A 227 -28.10 -71.27 6.02
CA ARG A 227 -27.96 -72.66 6.47
C ARG A 227 -29.02 -73.46 5.73
N ARG A 228 -28.64 -74.15 4.65
CA ARG A 228 -29.43 -75.28 4.17
C ARG A 228 -29.03 -76.48 5.04
N PRO A 229 -29.88 -76.98 5.96
CA PRO A 229 -29.74 -78.38 6.34
C PRO A 229 -29.96 -79.24 5.10
N ALA A 230 -29.20 -80.34 4.98
CA ALA A 230 -29.41 -81.32 3.92
C ALA A 230 -30.86 -81.81 3.99
N TYR A 231 -31.55 -81.86 2.85
CA TYR A 231 -32.84 -82.54 2.76
C TYR A 231 -32.66 -83.97 3.30
N PRO A 232 -33.41 -84.40 4.32
CA PRO A 232 -33.45 -85.82 4.65
C PRO A 232 -34.14 -86.55 3.50
N ALA A 233 -33.50 -87.59 2.98
CA ALA A 233 -34.08 -88.48 1.98
C ALA A 233 -35.44 -89.00 2.48
N SER A 234 -36.45 -88.96 1.62
CA SER A 234 -37.78 -89.51 1.91
C SER A 234 -37.69 -91.00 2.24
N PRO A 235 -38.26 -91.47 3.37
CA PRO A 235 -38.42 -92.90 3.62
C PRO A 235 -39.52 -93.50 2.72
N LYS A 236 -39.34 -94.78 2.37
CA LYS A 236 -40.42 -95.66 1.88
C LYS A 236 -41.39 -96.00 3.00
#